data_AF-A0A2E5ALK1-F1
#
_entry.id   AF-A0A2E5ALK1-F1
#
_cell.length_a   1.000
_cell.length_b   1.000
_cell.length_c   1.000
_cell.angle_alpha   90.00
_cell.angle_beta   90.00
_cell.angle_gamma   90.00
#
_symmetry.space_group_name_H-M   'P 1'
#
loop_
_entity.id
_entity.type
_entity.pdbx_description
1 polymer ?
#
loop_
_entity_poly.entity_id
_entity_poly.type
_entity_poly.pdbx_seq_one_letter_code
_entity_poly.pdbx_strand_id
1 'polypeptide(L)'
;MTKFQIKKLEFNSLNDWITMQGAIVKGYLKSEYTLKIDVSQINRILNIIQKLNPEHSVYEFLSSYTQNEYSEYKFDFNGLASTDVSFSELQAQSAQAELRMIRA
;
A
#
# COMPACT_ATOMS: atom_id res chain seq x y z
N MET A 1 -3.43 -3.88 -18.61
CA MET A 1 -3.86 -4.30 -17.24
C MET A 1 -3.95 -3.07 -16.37
N THR A 2 -4.98 -2.98 -15.53
CA THR A 2 -5.16 -1.88 -14.57
C THR A 2 -4.09 -1.96 -13.49
N LYS A 3 -3.31 -0.89 -13.32
CA LYS A 3 -2.28 -0.78 -12.29
C LYS A 3 -2.78 0.16 -11.19
N PHE A 4 -2.41 -0.15 -9.95
CA PHE A 4 -2.63 0.66 -8.79
C PHE A 4 -1.30 1.27 -8.35
N GLN A 5 -1.20 2.59 -8.41
CA GLN A 5 -0.03 3.36 -8.01
C GLN A 5 -0.11 3.63 -6.52
N ILE A 6 0.65 2.87 -5.73
CA ILE A 6 0.68 3.03 -4.28
C ILE A 6 1.38 4.34 -3.94
N LYS A 7 0.76 5.18 -3.13
CA LYS A 7 1.36 6.41 -2.61
C LYS A 7 1.65 6.31 -1.13
N LYS A 8 0.72 5.74 -0.36
CA LYS A 8 0.85 5.66 1.11
C LYS A 8 0.33 4.32 1.63
N LEU A 9 0.95 3.84 2.70
CA LEU A 9 0.47 2.74 3.53
C LEU A 9 0.40 3.20 4.97
N GLU A 10 -0.71 2.95 5.65
CA GLU A 10 -0.94 3.34 7.04
C GLU A 10 -1.57 2.19 7.81
N PHE A 11 -1.03 1.86 8.98
CA PHE A 11 -1.52 0.81 9.86
C PHE A 11 -1.07 1.06 11.29
N ASN A 12 -1.69 0.35 12.24
CA ASN A 12 -1.33 0.46 13.64
C ASN A 12 -1.34 -0.91 14.33
N SER A 13 -0.81 -0.95 15.54
CA SER A 13 -0.66 -2.17 16.34
C SER A 13 -1.97 -2.83 16.77
N LEU A 14 -3.12 -2.15 16.61
CA LEU A 14 -4.43 -2.64 17.07
C LEU A 14 -5.35 -3.12 15.95
N ASN A 15 -5.02 -2.81 14.69
CA ASN A 15 -5.84 -3.15 13.53
C ASN A 15 -5.30 -4.37 12.78
N ASP A 16 -6.21 -5.22 12.29
CA ASP A 16 -5.92 -6.36 11.42
C ASP A 16 -5.88 -5.99 9.93
N TRP A 17 -6.08 -4.72 9.59
CA TRP A 17 -5.97 -4.19 8.24
C TRP A 17 -4.94 -3.06 8.13
N ILE A 18 -4.36 -2.94 6.94
CA ILE A 18 -3.63 -1.76 6.49
C ILE A 18 -4.48 -0.96 5.51
N THR A 19 -4.33 0.36 5.58
CA THR A 19 -4.94 1.30 4.64
C THR A 19 -3.92 1.67 3.59
N MET A 20 -4.26 1.48 2.33
CA MET A 20 -3.40 1.77 1.20
C MET A 20 -4.05 2.84 0.32
N GLN A 21 -3.40 3.99 0.22
CA GLN A 21 -3.85 5.09 -0.62
C GLN A 21 -3.03 5.14 -1.91
N GLY A 22 -3.70 5.39 -3.02
CA GLY A 22 -3.05 5.39 -4.32
C GLY A 22 -4.00 5.77 -5.45
N ALA A 23 -3.51 5.67 -6.67
CA ALA A 23 -4.27 6.02 -7.86
C ALA A 23 -4.37 4.86 -8.83
N ILE A 24 -5.54 4.70 -9.44
CA ILE A 24 -5.69 3.86 -10.63
C ILE A 24 -5.55 4.75 -11.85
N VAL A 25 -4.67 4.35 -12.77
CA VAL A 25 -4.49 5.01 -14.07
C VAL A 25 -5.01 4.11 -15.18
N LYS A 26 -6.01 4.59 -15.93
CA LYS A 26 -6.58 3.92 -17.10
C LYS A 26 -6.69 4.90 -18.27
N GLY A 27 -5.69 4.91 -19.14
CA GLY A 27 -5.56 5.93 -20.17
C GLY A 27 -5.34 7.31 -19.53
N TYR A 28 -6.17 8.29 -19.90
CA TYR A 28 -6.16 9.64 -19.29
C TYR A 28 -6.90 9.74 -17.96
N LEU A 29 -7.65 8.71 -17.57
CA LEU A 29 -8.40 8.70 -16.31
C LEU A 29 -7.46 8.32 -15.17
N LYS A 30 -7.27 9.25 -14.24
CA LYS A 30 -6.64 9.01 -12.94
C LYS A 30 -7.71 9.15 -11.86
N SER A 31 -7.81 8.17 -10.98
CA SER A 31 -8.75 8.21 -9.86
C SER A 31 -8.05 7.73 -8.61
N GLU A 32 -8.17 8.52 -7.54
CA GLU A 32 -7.61 8.18 -6.23
C GLU A 32 -8.53 7.19 -5.52
N TYR A 33 -7.93 6.19 -4.88
CA TYR A 33 -8.65 5.18 -4.12
C TYR A 33 -7.94 4.92 -2.79
N THR A 34 -8.75 4.51 -1.82
CA THR A 34 -8.28 3.90 -0.59
C THR A 34 -8.69 2.44 -0.59
N LEU A 35 -7.70 1.56 -0.46
CA LEU A 35 -7.89 0.12 -0.36
C LEU A 35 -7.61 -0.32 1.08
N LYS A 36 -8.50 -1.14 1.65
CA LYS A 36 -8.24 -1.85 2.90
C LYS A 36 -7.87 -3.28 2.58
N ILE A 37 -6.76 -3.74 3.14
CA ILE A 37 -6.26 -5.10 2.95
C ILE A 37 -5.74 -5.63 4.28
N ASP A 38 -5.64 -6.94 4.40
CA ASP A 38 -5.17 -7.62 5.60
C ASP A 38 -3.72 -7.25 5.95
N VAL A 39 -3.43 -7.05 7.24
CA VAL A 39 -2.10 -6.66 7.73
C VAL A 39 -1.02 -7.70 7.39
N SER A 40 -1.38 -8.98 7.25
CA SER A 40 -0.46 -10.05 6.82
C SER A 40 0.18 -9.79 5.45
N GLN A 41 -0.46 -8.97 4.61
CA GLN A 41 0.04 -8.63 3.28
C GLN A 41 1.13 -7.56 3.28
N ILE A 42 1.42 -6.93 4.43
CA ILE A 42 2.32 -5.77 4.48
C ILE A 42 3.71 -6.07 3.94
N ASN A 43 4.36 -7.12 4.45
CA ASN A 43 5.73 -7.48 4.05
C ASN A 43 5.81 -7.75 2.55
N ARG A 44 4.74 -8.32 2.00
CA ARG A 44 4.66 -8.58 0.56
C ARG A 44 4.62 -7.29 -0.23
N ILE A 45 3.80 -6.32 0.16
CA ILE A 45 3.72 -5.02 -0.53
C ILE A 45 5.04 -4.27 -0.43
N LEU A 46 5.63 -4.22 0.78
CA LEU A 46 6.93 -3.58 0.97
C LEU A 46 8.01 -4.22 0.09
N ASN A 47 8.00 -5.55 -0.05
CA ASN A 47 8.92 -6.25 -0.95
C ASN A 47 8.68 -5.94 -2.42
N ILE A 48 7.43 -5.75 -2.86
CA ILE A 48 7.13 -5.33 -4.24
C ILE A 48 7.71 -3.93 -4.48
N ILE A 49 7.45 -2.98 -3.57
CA ILE A 49 7.98 -1.62 -3.67
C ILE A 49 9.52 -1.61 -3.67
N GLN A 50 10.15 -2.39 -2.80
CA GLN A 50 11.60 -2.54 -2.75
C GLN A 50 12.18 -3.09 -4.06
N LYS A 51 11.52 -4.08 -4.68
CA LYS A 51 11.94 -4.64 -5.98
C LYS A 51 11.80 -3.65 -7.13
N LEU A 52 10.77 -2.79 -7.08
CA LEU A 52 10.55 -1.74 -8.08
C LEU A 52 11.55 -0.58 -7.94
N ASN A 53 12.14 -0.41 -6.76
CA ASN A 53 13.08 0.68 -6.45
C ASN A 53 14.31 0.11 -5.72
N PRO A 54 15.18 -0.66 -6.42
CA PRO A 54 16.30 -1.38 -5.79
C PRO A 54 17.35 -0.44 -5.16
N GLU A 55 17.44 0.80 -5.64
CA GLU A 55 18.38 1.81 -5.17
C GLU A 55 17.97 2.48 -3.85
N HIS A 56 16.73 2.27 -3.39
CA HIS A 56 16.19 2.89 -2.18
C HIS A 56 15.71 1.82 -1.22
N SER A 57 16.05 1.93 0.06
CA SER A 57 15.43 1.09 1.08
C SER A 57 13.99 1.54 1.31
N VAL A 58 13.03 0.62 1.29
CA VAL A 58 11.61 0.92 1.57
C VAL A 58 11.41 1.55 2.97
N TYR A 59 12.34 1.29 3.90
CA TYR A 59 12.32 1.85 5.26
C TYR A 59 12.74 3.32 5.33
N GLU A 60 13.37 3.88 4.28
CA GLU A 60 13.62 5.33 4.18
C GLU A 60 12.33 6.14 4.17
N PHE A 61 11.22 5.50 3.78
CA PHE A 61 9.90 6.09 3.65
C PHE A 61 9.01 5.83 4.87
N LEU A 62 9.52 5.15 5.91
CA LEU A 62 8.79 4.82 7.12
C LEU A 62 8.84 5.99 8.11
N SER A 63 7.67 6.39 8.59
CA SER A 63 7.47 7.19 9.78
C SER A 63 6.64 6.39 10.77
N SER A 64 6.98 6.46 12.06
CA SER A 64 6.23 5.81 13.12
C SER A 64 5.98 6.74 14.28
N TYR A 65 4.87 6.49 14.98
CA TYR A 65 4.50 7.18 16.21
C TYR A 65 4.08 6.14 17.23
N THR A 66 4.65 6.20 18.44
CA THR A 66 4.32 5.28 19.53
C THR A 66 3.92 6.06 20.76
N GLN A 67 2.75 5.72 21.32
CA GLN A 67 2.25 6.27 22.58
C GLN A 67 1.61 5.14 23.39
N ASN A 68 2.15 4.88 24.59
CA ASN A 68 1.75 3.75 25.44
C ASN A 68 1.86 2.41 24.67
N GLU A 69 0.78 1.63 24.61
CA GLU A 69 0.70 0.34 23.89
C GLU A 69 0.28 0.49 22.42
N TYR A 70 0.13 1.73 21.94
CA TYR A 70 -0.28 2.04 20.57
C TYR A 70 0.93 2.47 19.73
N SER A 71 1.10 1.82 18.58
CA SER A 71 2.06 2.22 17.55
C SER A 71 1.34 2.41 16.22
N GLU A 72 1.57 3.55 15.57
CA GLU A 72 1.16 3.84 14.21
C GLU A 72 2.37 3.85 13.29
N TYR A 73 2.18 3.30 12.10
CA TYR A 73 3.20 3.17 11.07
C TYR A 73 2.66 3.70 9.77
N LYS A 74 3.45 4.57 9.13
CA LYS A 74 3.11 5.20 7.87
C LYS A 74 4.29 5.14 6.92
N PHE A 75 4.06 4.54 5.75
CA PHE A 75 4.97 4.63 4.63
C PHE A 75 4.48 5.69 3.66
N ASP A 76 5.33 6.66 3.32
CA ASP A 76 5.05 7.66 2.30
C ASP A 76 5.98 7.49 1.09
N PHE A 77 5.46 6.89 0.03
CA PHE A 77 6.19 6.60 -1.19
C PHE A 77 6.16 7.75 -2.21
N ASN A 78 5.68 8.94 -1.81
CA ASN A 78 5.77 10.13 -2.66
C ASN A 78 7.25 10.44 -2.90
N GLY A 79 7.71 10.28 -4.15
CA GLY A 79 9.11 10.50 -4.54
C GLY A 79 9.79 9.25 -5.10
N LEU A 80 9.20 8.06 -4.92
CA LEU A 80 9.65 6.86 -5.64
C LEU A 80 9.25 6.93 -7.11
N ALA A 81 10.15 6.49 -7.99
CA ALA A 81 9.95 6.51 -9.43
C ALA A 81 8.91 5.47 -9.89
N SER A 82 8.79 4.35 -9.18
CA SER A 82 7.91 3.24 -9.56
C SER A 82 7.18 2.66 -8.36
N THR A 83 5.86 2.80 -8.34
CA THR A 83 5.00 2.22 -7.28
C THR A 83 3.77 1.51 -7.85
N ASP A 84 3.83 1.17 -9.14
CA ASP A 84 2.74 0.51 -9.84
C ASP A 84 2.67 -0.98 -9.50
N VAL A 85 1.58 -1.38 -8.85
CA VAL A 85 1.28 -2.79 -8.54
C VAL A 85 0.05 -3.24 -9.34
N SER A 86 0.08 -4.42 -9.94
CA SER A 86 -1.07 -4.92 -10.67
C SER A 86 -2.19 -5.37 -9.73
N PHE A 87 -3.45 -5.16 -10.13
CA PHE A 87 -4.59 -5.67 -9.35
C PHE A 87 -4.57 -7.19 -9.21
N SER A 88 -4.07 -7.91 -10.21
CA SER A 88 -3.86 -9.36 -10.14
C SER A 88 -2.89 -9.74 -9.02
N GLU A 89 -1.81 -8.97 -8.82
CA GLU A 89 -0.88 -9.23 -7.71
C GLU A 89 -1.52 -8.92 -6.35
N LEU A 90 -2.38 -7.90 -6.28
CA LEU A 90 -3.15 -7.56 -5.09
C LEU A 90 -4.25 -8.60 -4.78
N GLN A 91 -4.92 -9.16 -5.81
CA GLN A 91 -6.05 -10.09 -5.68
C GLN A 91 -5.66 -11.57 -5.57
N ALA A 92 -4.61 -12.03 -6.27
CA ALA A 92 -4.28 -13.45 -6.37
C ALA A 92 -3.90 -14.12 -5.04
N GLN A 93 -3.81 -13.37 -3.94
CA GLN A 93 -3.36 -13.90 -2.65
C GLN A 93 -4.22 -13.48 -1.46
N SER A 94 -5.35 -12.80 -1.70
CA SER A 94 -6.41 -12.69 -0.71
C SER A 94 -7.18 -14.01 -0.69
N ALA A 95 -6.70 -15.00 0.07
CA ALA A 95 -7.36 -16.30 0.17
C ALA A 95 -8.79 -16.22 0.73
N GLN A 96 -9.24 -15.07 1.27
CA GLN A 96 -10.59 -14.93 1.82
C GLN A 96 -11.13 -13.48 1.95
N ALA A 97 -10.41 -12.44 1.53
CA ALA A 97 -10.85 -11.06 1.74
C ALA A 97 -11.18 -10.36 0.41
N GLU A 98 -12.46 -10.06 0.19
CA GLU A 98 -12.89 -9.17 -0.89
C GLU A 98 -12.16 -7.82 -0.78
N LEU A 99 -11.44 -7.43 -1.82
CA LEU A 99 -10.90 -6.07 -1.92
C LEU A 99 -12.07 -5.08 -1.93
N ARG A 100 -12.32 -4.43 -0.80
CA ARG A 100 -13.32 -3.35 -0.72
C ARG A 100 -12.70 -2.06 -1.23
N MET A 101 -13.04 -1.71 -2.47
CA MET A 101 -12.70 -0.42 -3.05
C MET A 101 -13.67 0.64 -2.50
N ILE A 102 -13.17 1.61 -1.75
CA ILE A 102 -13.95 2.77 -1.33
C ILE A 102 -13.52 3.95 -2.20
N ARG A 103 -14.49 4.53 -2.92
CA ARG A 103 -14.29 5.76 -3.70
C ARG A 103 -14.34 6.94 -2.72
N ALA A 104 -13.34 7.81 -2.74
CA ALA A 104 -13.39 9.10 -2.06
C ALA A 104 -14.31 10.07 -2.82
#